data_AF-A0A7T0KCJ9-F1
#
_entry.id   AF-A0A7T0KCJ9-F1
#
_cell.length_a   1.000
_cell.length_b   1.000
_cell.length_c   1.000
_cell.angle_alpha   90.00
_cell.angle_beta   90.00
_cell.angle_gamma   90.00
#
_symmetry.space_group_name_H-M   'P 1'
#
loop_
_entity.id
_entity.type
_entity.pdbx_description
1 polymer ?
#
loop_
_entity_poly.entity_id
_entity_poly.type
_entity_poly.pdbx_seq_one_letter_code
_entity_poly.pdbx_strand_id
1 'polypeptide(L)'
;MCGGGIGCIDLDDALAGGELSATARAVLDATPGAWVELSQSGVGLHVFVAGLDGPGRRLTAADGTGVEVYARDRFIRMTGRVFRPGGVPVVDVNKIMEAVNVA
;
A
#
# COMPACT_ATOMS: atom_id res chain seq x y z
N MET A 1 8.29 -13.18 -4.53
CA MET A 1 7.37 -13.48 -5.64
C MET A 1 6.41 -12.31 -5.78
N CYS A 2 6.61 -11.49 -6.81
CA CYS A 2 5.56 -10.69 -7.43
C CYS A 2 5.65 -11.05 -8.92
N GLY A 3 5.09 -12.21 -9.25
CA GLY A 3 5.04 -12.78 -10.60
C GLY A 3 3.58 -13.09 -10.88
N GLY A 4 3.05 -12.58 -12.01
CA GLY A 4 1.62 -12.63 -12.33
C GLY A 4 0.92 -11.26 -12.36
N GLY A 5 1.67 -10.14 -12.35
CA GLY A 5 1.11 -8.79 -12.45
C GLY A 5 0.52 -8.23 -11.15
N ILE A 6 0.71 -8.93 -10.03
CA ILE A 6 0.32 -8.51 -8.68
C ILE A 6 1.53 -7.89 -7.98
N GLY A 7 1.32 -6.77 -7.32
CA GLY A 7 2.28 -6.18 -6.39
C GLY A 7 1.62 -5.67 -5.12
N CYS A 8 2.42 -5.01 -4.28
CA CYS A 8 2.00 -4.56 -2.96
C CYS A 8 2.51 -3.14 -2.69
N ILE A 9 1.66 -2.33 -2.08
CA ILE A 9 2.02 -1.04 -1.50
C ILE A 9 2.09 -1.24 0.01
N ASP A 10 3.27 -1.04 0.56
CA ASP A 10 3.58 -1.18 1.98
C ASP A 10 3.57 0.20 2.63
N LEU A 11 2.76 0.34 3.67
CA LEU A 11 2.55 1.57 4.40
C LEU A 11 3.04 1.39 5.85
N ASP A 12 4.18 1.99 6.17
CA ASP A 12 4.75 2.01 7.51
C ASP A 12 4.07 3.10 8.35
N ASP A 13 3.75 2.79 9.61
CA ASP A 13 3.07 3.68 10.55
C ASP A 13 1.75 4.27 10.02
N ALA A 14 1.03 3.49 9.21
CA ALA A 14 -0.24 3.85 8.59
C ALA A 14 -1.37 4.13 9.60
N LEU A 15 -1.26 3.61 10.83
CA LEU A 15 -2.24 3.73 11.89
C LEU A 15 -1.64 4.37 13.14
N ALA A 16 -2.26 5.45 13.61
CA ALA A 16 -1.96 6.09 14.88
C ALA A 16 -3.16 5.92 15.82
N GLY A 17 -3.03 5.07 16.83
CA GLY A 17 -4.13 4.80 17.77
C GLY A 17 -5.36 4.15 17.14
N GLY A 18 -5.21 3.47 15.99
CA GLY A 18 -6.29 2.85 15.23
C GLY A 18 -6.89 3.73 14.13
N GLU A 19 -6.49 5.00 14.07
CA GLU A 19 -6.92 5.93 13.01
C GLU A 19 -5.90 5.95 11.87
N LEU A 20 -6.40 6.06 10.64
CA LEU A 20 -5.57 6.16 9.44
C LEU A 20 -4.83 7.49 9.40
N SER A 21 -3.54 7.45 9.06
CA SER A 21 -2.80 8.64 8.64
C SER A 21 -3.44 9.27 7.39
N ALA A 22 -3.09 10.53 7.11
CA ALA A 22 -3.60 11.21 5.92
C ALA A 22 -3.13 10.48 4.66
N THR A 23 -1.85 10.10 4.64
CA THR A 23 -1.25 9.31 3.57
C THR A 23 -1.93 7.95 3.40
N ALA A 24 -2.14 7.21 4.50
CA ALA A 24 -2.75 5.89 4.43
C ALA A 24 -4.17 5.98 3.85
N ARG A 25 -4.95 6.96 4.29
CA ARG A 25 -6.29 7.20 3.75
C ARG A 25 -6.26 7.58 2.26
N ALA A 26 -5.36 8.47 1.85
CA ALA A 26 -5.20 8.84 0.44
C ALA A 26 -4.86 7.63 -0.45
N VAL A 27 -3.97 6.73 0.01
CA VAL A 27 -3.64 5.50 -0.72
C VAL A 27 -4.84 4.54 -0.78
N LEU A 28 -5.58 4.38 0.31
CA LEU A 28 -6.77 3.54 0.34
C LEU A 28 -7.88 4.06 -0.57
N ASP A 29 -8.05 5.38 -0.66
CA ASP A 29 -9.01 6.04 -1.56
C ASP A 29 -8.58 5.93 -3.02
N ALA A 30 -7.27 5.98 -3.30
CA ALA A 30 -6.69 5.77 -4.64
C ALA A 30 -6.72 4.29 -5.09
N THR A 31 -6.99 3.36 -4.17
CA THR A 31 -7.03 1.90 -4.43
C THR A 31 -8.37 1.27 -4.03
N PRO A 32 -9.51 1.78 -4.54
CA PRO A 32 -10.82 1.28 -4.15
C PRO A 32 -10.96 -0.21 -4.50
N GLY A 33 -11.46 -1.00 -3.55
CA GLY A 33 -11.65 -2.44 -3.72
C GLY A 33 -10.39 -3.29 -3.59
N ALA A 34 -9.23 -2.70 -3.29
CA ALA A 34 -8.03 -3.45 -2.96
C ALA A 34 -8.17 -4.18 -1.62
N TRP A 35 -7.71 -5.42 -1.59
CA TRP A 35 -7.55 -6.19 -0.36
C TRP A 35 -6.39 -5.62 0.45
N VAL A 36 -6.64 -5.41 1.75
CA VAL A 36 -5.69 -4.79 2.67
C VAL A 36 -5.61 -5.61 3.94
N GLU A 37 -4.38 -5.89 4.36
CA GLU A 37 -4.11 -6.50 5.66
C GLU A 37 -3.31 -5.56 6.57
N LEU A 38 -3.46 -5.76 7.88
CA LEU A 38 -2.54 -5.22 8.87
C LEU A 38 -1.19 -5.91 8.75
N SER A 39 -0.11 -5.14 8.72
CA SER A 39 1.24 -5.67 8.77
C SER A 39 1.54 -6.30 10.15
N GLN A 40 2.72 -6.90 10.28
CA GLN A 40 3.11 -7.53 11.55
C GLN A 40 3.28 -6.58 12.72
N SER A 41 3.59 -5.31 12.46
CA SER A 41 3.70 -4.30 13.52
C SER A 41 2.35 -3.98 14.16
N GLY A 42 1.25 -4.31 13.48
CA GLY A 42 -0.11 -3.96 13.90
C GLY A 42 -0.49 -2.51 13.62
N VAL A 43 0.45 -1.69 13.13
CA VAL A 43 0.21 -0.28 12.77
C VAL A 43 0.50 0.02 11.30
N GLY A 44 1.15 -0.87 10.57
CA GLY A 44 1.33 -0.76 9.12
C GLY A 44 0.24 -1.48 8.32
N LEU A 45 0.16 -1.19 7.03
CA LEU A 45 -0.80 -1.79 6.10
C LEU A 45 -0.09 -2.31 4.84
N HIS A 46 -0.52 -3.48 4.36
CA HIS A 46 -0.15 -3.99 3.04
C HIS A 46 -1.37 -3.90 2.11
N VAL A 47 -1.27 -3.15 1.02
CA VAL A 47 -2.32 -2.95 0.02
C VAL A 47 -1.96 -3.71 -1.25
N PHE A 48 -2.76 -4.70 -1.62
CA PHE A 48 -2.47 -5.57 -2.77
C PHE A 48 -3.21 -5.09 -4.02
N VAL A 49 -2.46 -4.87 -5.10
CA VAL A 49 -2.95 -4.30 -6.37
C VAL A 49 -2.27 -4.95 -7.58
N ALA A 50 -2.83 -4.74 -8.76
CA ALA A 50 -2.27 -5.17 -10.04
C ALA A 50 -1.90 -3.98 -10.92
N GLY A 51 -1.15 -4.24 -12.00
CA GLY A 51 -0.77 -3.20 -12.97
C GLY A 51 0.35 -2.27 -12.50
N LEU A 52 1.10 -2.68 -11.47
CA LEU A 52 2.31 -1.99 -11.05
C LEU A 52 3.44 -2.26 -12.07
N ASP A 53 3.47 -1.47 -13.13
CA ASP A 53 4.53 -1.51 -14.13
C ASP A 53 5.62 -0.48 -13.80
N GLY A 54 6.81 -0.95 -13.42
CA GLY A 54 7.96 -0.07 -13.16
C GLY A 54 8.92 -0.57 -12.09
N PRO A 55 10.00 0.19 -11.81
CA PRO A 55 10.85 -0.07 -10.65
C PRO A 55 10.06 0.18 -9.35
N GLY A 56 10.43 -0.53 -8.29
CA GLY A 56 9.89 -0.25 -6.96
C GLY A 56 10.19 1.20 -6.55
N ARG A 57 9.29 1.79 -5.77
CA ARG A 57 9.39 3.19 -5.31
C ARG A 57 9.37 3.20 -3.79
N ARG A 58 10.15 4.07 -3.16
CA ARG A 58 10.12 4.27 -1.71
C ARG A 58 10.19 5.76 -1.41
N LEU A 59 9.34 6.22 -0.50
CA LEU A 59 9.41 7.57 0.06
C LEU A 59 8.84 7.60 1.48
N THR A 60 9.04 8.73 2.15
CA THR A 60 8.38 9.06 3.41
C THR A 60 7.53 10.29 3.17
N ALA A 61 6.23 10.20 3.45
CA ALA A 61 5.29 11.29 3.26
C ALA A 61 5.47 12.39 4.34
N ALA A 62 4.81 13.54 4.15
CA ALA A 62 4.94 14.68 5.05
C ALA A 62 4.44 14.38 6.48
N ASP A 63 3.44 13.50 6.61
CA ASP A 63 2.91 13.03 7.90
C ASP A 63 3.77 11.93 8.56
N GLY A 64 4.91 11.58 7.97
CA GLY A 64 5.83 10.56 8.47
C GLY A 64 5.53 9.14 8.00
N THR A 65 4.40 8.90 7.31
CA THR A 65 4.05 7.56 6.78
C THR A 65 5.09 7.12 5.75
N GLY A 66 5.68 5.95 5.94
CA GLY A 66 6.56 5.33 4.94
C GLY A 66 5.73 4.68 3.85
N VAL A 67 6.08 4.89 2.58
CA VAL A 67 5.39 4.29 1.43
C VAL A 67 6.41 3.57 0.56
N GLU A 68 6.28 2.24 0.42
CA GLU A 68 7.09 1.43 -0.48
C GLU A 68 6.22 0.62 -1.46
N VAL A 69 6.47 0.76 -2.76
CA VAL A 69 5.75 0.05 -3.83
C VAL A 69 6.62 -1.09 -4.33
N TYR A 70 6.12 -2.31 -4.20
CA TYR A 70 6.75 -3.54 -4.65
C TYR A 70 6.06 -4.07 -5.91
N ALA A 71 6.70 -3.87 -7.07
CA ALA A 71 6.20 -4.32 -8.37
C ALA A 71 6.76 -5.69 -8.81
N ARG A 72 8.03 -5.99 -8.50
CA ARG A 72 8.73 -7.24 -8.89
C ARG A 72 9.91 -7.53 -7.95
N ASP A 73 10.44 -8.75 -8.04
CA ASP A 73 11.73 -9.18 -7.44
C ASP A 73 11.90 -8.98 -5.93
N ARG A 74 10.78 -8.82 -5.21
CA ARG A 74 10.72 -8.73 -3.75
C ARG A 74 9.70 -9.72 -3.19
N PHE A 75 9.68 -9.85 -1.89
CA PHE A 75 8.67 -10.59 -1.14
C PHE A 75 8.19 -9.71 0.01
N ILE A 76 6.93 -9.84 0.37
CA ILE A 76 6.34 -9.20 1.54
C ILE A 76 5.85 -10.28 2.50
N ARG A 77 5.95 -10.01 3.80
CA ARG A 77 5.46 -10.93 4.82
C ARG A 77 3.95 -10.76 4.95
N MET A 78 3.20 -11.81 4.62
CA MET A 78 1.74 -11.78 4.77
C MET A 78 1.30 -12.10 6.20
N THR A 79 0.20 -11.49 6.65
CA THR A 79 -0.40 -11.77 7.97
C THR A 79 -1.79 -12.39 7.87
N GLY A 80 -2.52 -12.14 6.79
CA GLY A 80 -3.93 -12.51 6.61
C GLY A 80 -4.89 -11.74 7.53
N ARG A 81 -4.40 -10.77 8.32
CA ARG A 81 -5.22 -9.96 9.23
C ARG A 81 -5.93 -8.88 8.44
N VAL A 82 -7.09 -9.24 7.89
CA VAL A 82 -7.87 -8.37 6.99
C VAL A 82 -8.22 -7.05 7.70
N PHE A 83 -7.71 -5.95 7.14
CA PHE A 83 -8.10 -4.58 7.49
C PHE A 83 -9.26 -4.12 6.61
N ARG A 84 -9.17 -4.38 5.30
CA ARG A 84 -10.22 -4.11 4.33
C ARG A 84 -10.38 -5.31 3.39
N PRO A 85 -11.57 -5.94 3.31
CA PRO A 85 -11.81 -6.99 2.33
C PRO A 85 -11.80 -6.41 0.91
N GLY A 86 -11.42 -7.22 -0.06
CA GLY A 86 -11.29 -6.77 -1.45
C GLY A 86 -10.63 -7.81 -2.34
N GLY A 87 -10.28 -7.37 -3.55
CA GLY A 87 -9.52 -8.14 -4.52
C GLY A 87 -8.18 -7.48 -4.85
N VAL A 88 -7.72 -7.64 -6.09
CA VAL A 88 -6.46 -7.07 -6.58
C VAL A 88 -6.77 -6.18 -7.80
N PRO A 89 -7.27 -4.95 -7.59
CA PRO A 89 -7.63 -4.07 -8.69
C PRO A 89 -6.40 -3.63 -9.47
N VAL A 90 -6.56 -3.42 -10.77
CA VAL A 90 -5.54 -2.80 -11.61
C VAL A 90 -5.51 -1.30 -11.31
N VAL A 91 -4.33 -0.78 -10.96
CA VAL A 91 -4.15 0.62 -10.56
C VAL A 91 -3.09 1.30 -11.40
N ASP A 92 -3.14 2.63 -11.43
CA ASP A 92 -2.07 3.47 -11.95
C ASP A 92 -1.17 3.91 -10.78
N VAL A 93 0.07 3.40 -10.77
CA VAL A 93 1.03 3.74 -9.71
C VAL A 93 1.28 5.24 -9.62
N ASN A 94 1.26 5.98 -10.73
CA ASN A 94 1.54 7.41 -10.70
C ASN A 94 0.42 8.18 -9.98
N LYS A 95 -0.85 7.78 -10.16
CA LYS A 95 -1.97 8.37 -9.41
C LYS A 95 -1.87 8.15 -7.91
N ILE A 96 -1.37 6.98 -7.50
CA ILE A 96 -1.13 6.70 -6.08
C ILE A 96 0.00 7.60 -5.55
N MET A 97 1.11 7.71 -6.30
CA MET A 97 2.21 8.58 -5.90
C MET A 97 1.81 10.06 -5.84
N GLU A 98 0.94 10.51 -6.75
CA GLU A 98 0.34 11.84 -6.70
C GLU A 98 -0.49 12.02 -5.44
N ALA A 99 -1.37 11.07 -5.12
CA ALA A 99 -2.19 11.11 -3.91
C ALA A 99 -1.36 11.19 -2.62
N VAL A 100 -0.22 10.50 -2.58
CA VAL A 100 0.73 10.53 -1.46
C VAL A 100 1.45 11.88 -1.34
N ASN A 101 1.75 12.56 -2.45
CA ASN A 101 2.46 13.85 -2.45
C ASN A 101 1.58 15.04 -2.01
N VAL A 102 0.25 14.92 -2.06
CA VAL A 102 -0.70 15.94 -1.61
C VAL A 102 -1.29 15.67 -0.21
N ALA A 103 -0.97 14.53 0.40
CA ALA A 103 -1.37 14.15 1.75
C ALA A 103 -0.38 14.69 2.80
#